data_AF-A0A2U9BV01-F1
#
_entry.id   AF-A0A2U9BV01-F1
#
_cell.length_a   1.000
_cell.length_b   1.000
_cell.length_c   1.000
_cell.angle_alpha   90.00
_cell.angle_beta   90.00
_cell.angle_gamma   90.00
#
_symmetry.space_group_name_H-M   'P 1'
#
loop_
_entity.id
_entity.type
_entity.pdbx_description
1 polymer ?
#
loop_
_entity_poly.entity_id
_entity_poly.type
_entity_poly.pdbx_seq_one_letter_code
_entity_poly.pdbx_strand_id
1 'polypeptide(L)'
;MADKKMSSSRKHHIKSLMLSIAKGLLEEEEREREEERGRYMAENCPSLSMPRNMQELQELCREIHHKIDVIDEERYDLEMKVNKANKEIDDLKIKVQDLMGKFKKPVLRKVRMSADAMLKALLGSKHTVNMDLRANLKQVKKEVKEEIHQDPAANMATEKRLSARRKHTLKSCMLVVANNLLDAEATVKADEREKFLAEKCPSVELPYSKDELMELCKQLHEQIDISEEERYCIEFKLNMVLNEVRDLNIKIVDLRGKFKRPRLKKVRMSADAMLKALLGSKHTVNMDLRANLKQVKKEVKEEDKQLRDVGDWRKNIEDKSDRKKMFDS
;
A
#
# COMPACT_ATOMS: atom_id res chain seq x y z
N MET A 1 -26.82 10.59 29.56
CA MET A 1 -27.32 11.31 28.38
C MET A 1 -26.89 10.54 27.14
N ALA A 2 -27.80 9.82 26.48
CA ALA A 2 -27.45 9.07 25.27
C ALA A 2 -27.52 10.05 24.08
N ASP A 3 -26.37 10.51 23.59
CA ASP A 3 -26.31 11.36 22.40
C ASP A 3 -27.06 10.68 21.25
N LYS A 4 -28.15 11.32 20.82
CA LYS A 4 -29.03 10.81 19.77
C LYS A 4 -28.27 10.83 18.44
N LYS A 5 -27.57 9.74 18.15
CA LYS A 5 -26.79 9.57 16.90
C LYS A 5 -27.68 9.91 15.70
N MET A 6 -27.20 10.85 14.87
CA MET A 6 -27.83 11.18 13.60
C MET A 6 -28.16 9.91 12.79
N SER A 7 -29.40 9.85 12.29
CA SER A 7 -29.85 8.80 11.38
C SER A 7 -28.93 8.70 10.17
N SER A 8 -28.68 7.48 9.70
CA SER A 8 -27.86 7.21 8.51
C SER A 8 -28.36 7.99 7.29
N SER A 9 -29.68 8.02 7.08
CA SER A 9 -30.32 8.75 5.99
C SER A 9 -29.96 10.24 6.00
N ARG A 10 -30.00 10.89 7.17
CA ARG A 10 -29.62 12.30 7.32
C ARG A 10 -28.14 12.55 7.01
N LYS A 11 -27.25 11.63 7.40
CA LYS A 11 -25.81 11.73 7.08
C LYS A 11 -25.55 11.61 5.58
N HIS A 12 -26.22 10.69 4.90
CA HIS A 12 -26.10 10.53 3.46
C HIS A 12 -26.63 11.75 2.70
N HIS A 13 -27.78 12.28 3.12
CA HIS A 13 -28.35 13.49 2.53
C HIS A 13 -27.40 14.69 2.65
N ILE A 14 -26.82 14.93 3.84
CA ILE A 14 -25.85 16.01 4.04
C ILE A 14 -24.60 15.81 3.18
N LYS A 15 -24.04 14.59 3.11
CA LYS A 15 -22.91 14.30 2.22
C LYS A 15 -23.24 14.59 0.75
N SER A 16 -24.43 14.22 0.31
CA SER A 16 -24.88 14.49 -1.06
C SER A 16 -24.97 15.99 -1.34
N LEU A 17 -25.52 16.76 -0.41
CA LEU A 17 -25.60 18.22 -0.53
C LEU A 17 -24.20 18.85 -0.56
N MET A 18 -23.29 18.44 0.33
CA MET A 18 -21.91 18.93 0.36
C MET A 18 -21.19 18.66 -0.96
N LEU A 19 -21.32 17.45 -1.51
CA LEU A 19 -20.72 17.11 -2.81
C LEU A 19 -21.32 17.92 -3.96
N SER A 20 -22.63 18.16 -3.94
CA SER A 20 -23.31 18.98 -4.95
C SER A 20 -22.82 20.43 -4.93
N ILE A 21 -22.65 21.01 -3.73
CA ILE A 21 -22.12 22.38 -3.57
C ILE A 21 -20.65 22.42 -3.99
N ALA A 22 -19.84 21.46 -3.54
CA ALA A 22 -18.43 21.37 -3.89
C ALA A 22 -18.22 21.27 -5.42
N LYS A 23 -19.08 20.50 -6.10
CA LYS A 23 -19.08 20.40 -7.56
C LYS A 23 -19.32 21.77 -8.21
N GLY A 24 -20.34 22.52 -7.77
CA GLY A 24 -20.62 23.85 -8.31
C GLY A 24 -19.49 24.85 -8.08
N LEU A 25 -18.83 24.80 -6.91
CA LEU A 25 -17.67 25.65 -6.64
C LEU A 25 -16.46 25.31 -7.53
N LEU A 26 -16.25 24.02 -7.84
CA LEU A 26 -15.19 23.60 -8.76
C LEU A 26 -15.44 24.04 -10.20
N GLU A 27 -16.69 23.94 -10.67
CA GLU A 27 -17.08 24.42 -12.00
C GLU A 27 -16.90 25.94 -12.12
N GLU A 28 -17.24 26.69 -11.08
CA GLU A 28 -17.05 28.14 -11.03
C GLU A 28 -15.56 28.53 -11.01
N GLU A 29 -14.74 27.85 -10.21
CA GLU A 29 -13.29 28.07 -10.18
C GLU A 29 -12.65 27.76 -11.55
N GLU A 30 -13.12 26.72 -12.25
CA GLU A 30 -12.64 26.39 -13.59
C GLU A 30 -13.00 27.49 -14.61
N ARG A 31 -14.22 28.04 -14.54
CA ARG A 31 -14.64 29.18 -15.36
C ARG A 31 -13.78 30.42 -15.10
N GLU A 32 -13.55 30.77 -13.83
CA GLU A 32 -12.69 31.90 -13.47
C GLU A 32 -11.26 31.72 -13.97
N ARG A 33 -10.72 30.49 -13.91
CA ARG A 33 -9.38 30.16 -14.42
C ARG A 33 -9.29 30.30 -15.94
N GLU A 34 -10.32 29.91 -16.69
CA GLU A 34 -10.37 30.13 -18.14
C GLU A 34 -10.47 31.61 -18.50
N GLU A 35 -11.29 32.37 -17.78
CA GLU A 35 -11.41 33.83 -17.98
C GLU A 35 -10.09 34.54 -17.65
N GLU A 36 -9.43 34.18 -16.56
CA GLU A 36 -8.11 34.70 -16.20
C GLU A 36 -7.05 34.35 -17.24
N ARG A 37 -7.03 33.10 -17.73
CA ARG A 37 -6.16 32.70 -18.85
C ARG A 37 -6.43 33.55 -20.08
N GLY A 38 -7.70 33.80 -20.42
CA GLY A 38 -8.08 34.68 -21.52
C GLY A 38 -7.58 36.10 -21.34
N ARG A 39 -7.75 36.70 -20.15
CA ARG A 39 -7.22 38.03 -19.80
C ARG A 39 -5.70 38.09 -19.95
N TYR A 40 -4.99 37.10 -19.39
CA TYR A 40 -3.54 37.00 -19.48
C TYR A 40 -3.06 36.90 -20.93
N MET A 41 -3.71 36.08 -21.76
CA MET A 41 -3.35 35.95 -23.18
C MET A 41 -3.62 37.25 -23.95
N ALA A 42 -4.69 37.97 -23.65
CA ALA A 42 -4.99 39.25 -24.30
C ALA A 42 -3.97 40.35 -23.97
N GLU A 43 -3.43 40.36 -22.75
CA GLU A 43 -2.40 41.32 -22.33
C GLU A 43 -1.01 40.97 -22.87
N ASN A 44 -0.60 39.69 -22.79
CA ASN A 44 0.75 39.25 -23.12
C ASN A 44 0.94 38.85 -24.59
N CYS A 45 -0.13 38.49 -25.29
CA CYS A 45 -0.11 38.11 -26.69
C CYS A 45 -1.33 38.70 -27.44
N PRO A 46 -1.37 40.04 -27.59
CA PRO A 46 -2.44 40.70 -28.32
C PRO A 46 -2.41 40.31 -29.81
N SER A 47 -3.55 40.42 -30.49
CA SER A 47 -3.63 40.14 -31.91
C SER A 47 -2.66 41.02 -32.71
N LEU A 48 -1.89 40.39 -33.60
CA LEU A 48 -0.90 41.08 -34.43
C LEU A 48 -1.59 42.10 -35.34
N SER A 49 -1.13 43.35 -35.27
CA SER A 49 -1.49 44.38 -36.24
C SER A 49 -0.55 44.28 -37.43
N MET A 50 -1.09 44.18 -38.65
CA MET A 50 -0.28 44.05 -39.86
C MET A 50 0.37 45.40 -40.22
N PRO A 51 1.72 45.52 -40.22
CA PRO A 51 2.39 46.75 -40.65
C PRO A 51 2.16 47.04 -42.14
N ARG A 52 2.18 48.34 -42.49
CA ARG A 52 1.85 48.82 -43.84
C ARG A 52 3.07 48.96 -44.76
N ASN A 53 4.26 49.02 -44.20
CA ASN A 53 5.50 49.15 -44.96
C ASN A 53 6.46 47.99 -44.71
N MET A 54 7.37 47.76 -45.66
CA MET A 54 8.30 46.63 -45.65
C MET A 54 9.29 46.69 -44.47
N GLN A 55 9.68 47.90 -44.05
CA GLN A 55 10.67 48.08 -43.00
C GLN A 55 10.10 47.75 -41.61
N GLU A 56 8.91 48.26 -41.29
CA GLU A 56 8.14 47.90 -40.08
C GLU A 56 7.85 46.40 -40.03
N LEU A 57 7.61 45.77 -41.17
CA LEU A 57 7.41 44.31 -41.24
C LEU A 57 8.68 43.55 -40.86
N GLN A 58 9.84 43.95 -41.40
CA GLN A 58 11.11 43.31 -41.06
C GLN A 58 11.49 43.50 -39.59
N GLU A 59 11.21 44.67 -39.01
CA GLU A 59 11.42 44.96 -37.60
C GLU A 59 10.48 44.14 -36.70
N LEU A 60 9.19 44.06 -37.03
CA LEU A 60 8.23 43.21 -36.32
C LEU A 60 8.62 41.73 -36.36
N CYS A 61 9.07 41.23 -37.51
CA CYS A 61 9.54 39.85 -37.63
C CYS A 61 10.75 39.56 -36.74
N ARG A 62 11.72 40.49 -36.66
CA ARG A 62 12.88 40.36 -35.77
C ARG A 62 12.46 40.40 -34.30
N GLU A 63 11.53 41.28 -33.94
CA GLU A 63 11.02 41.41 -32.57
C GLU A 63 10.26 40.15 -32.14
N ILE A 64 9.39 39.60 -32.99
CA ILE A 64 8.67 38.36 -32.71
C ILE A 64 9.63 37.19 -32.56
N HIS A 65 10.63 37.06 -33.42
CA HIS A 65 11.63 35.98 -33.31
C HIS A 65 12.35 36.04 -31.97
N HIS A 66 12.84 37.22 -31.58
CA HIS A 66 13.50 37.38 -30.28
C HIS A 66 12.57 37.09 -29.10
N LYS A 67 11.29 37.52 -29.17
CA LYS A 67 10.30 37.21 -28.13
C LYS A 67 10.00 35.71 -28.03
N ILE A 68 9.99 34.98 -29.15
CA ILE A 68 9.80 33.52 -29.14
C ILE A 68 10.95 32.87 -28.36
N ASP A 69 12.20 33.26 -28.65
CA ASP A 69 13.38 32.69 -27.97
C ASP A 69 13.30 32.89 -26.45
N VAL A 70 12.96 34.09 -25.99
CA VAL A 70 12.82 34.41 -24.55
C VAL A 70 11.66 33.64 -23.92
N ILE A 71 10.49 33.59 -24.57
CA ILE A 71 9.31 32.88 -24.04
C ILE A 71 9.56 31.38 -23.97
N ASP A 72 10.28 30.79 -24.93
CA ASP A 72 10.59 29.37 -24.90
C ASP A 72 11.57 29.00 -23.78
N GLU A 73 12.54 29.88 -23.47
CA GLU A 73 13.41 29.73 -22.30
C GLU A 73 12.59 29.77 -21.00
N GLU A 74 11.71 30.77 -20.84
CA GLU A 74 10.80 30.87 -19.69
C GLU A 74 9.87 29.65 -19.57
N ARG A 75 9.33 29.18 -20.70
CA ARG A 75 8.48 27.98 -20.77
C ARG A 75 9.24 26.76 -20.28
N TYR A 76 10.50 26.59 -20.69
CA TYR A 76 11.35 25.49 -20.26
C TYR A 76 11.60 25.51 -18.75
N ASP A 77 11.91 26.67 -18.19
CA ASP A 77 12.12 26.84 -16.74
C ASP A 77 10.86 26.56 -15.92
N LEU A 78 9.70 27.02 -16.39
CA LEU A 78 8.41 26.73 -15.77
C LEU A 78 8.08 25.24 -15.83
N GLU A 79 8.32 24.59 -16.98
CA GLU A 79 8.13 23.16 -17.16
C GLU A 79 9.03 22.35 -16.20
N MET A 80 10.28 22.76 -16.01
CA MET A 80 11.19 22.14 -15.05
C MET A 80 10.71 22.28 -13.60
N LYS A 81 10.17 23.44 -13.22
CA LYS A 81 9.57 23.65 -11.88
C LYS A 81 8.35 22.75 -11.66
N VAL A 82 7.46 22.65 -12.64
CA VAL A 82 6.27 21.76 -12.58
C VAL A 82 6.69 20.31 -12.48
N ASN A 83 7.68 19.88 -13.27
CA ASN A 83 8.20 18.52 -13.24
C ASN A 83 8.84 18.18 -11.88
N LYS A 84 9.56 19.11 -11.26
CA LYS A 84 10.09 18.93 -9.91
C LYS A 84 8.97 18.78 -8.88
N ALA A 85 7.96 19.65 -8.92
CA ALA A 85 6.81 19.58 -8.02
C ALA A 85 6.03 18.25 -8.19
N ASN A 86 5.84 17.78 -9.42
CA ASN A 86 5.19 16.48 -9.69
C ASN A 86 5.99 15.31 -9.11
N LYS A 87 7.32 15.30 -9.28
CA LYS A 87 8.19 14.29 -8.65
C LYS A 87 8.06 14.29 -7.13
N GLU A 88 8.06 15.47 -6.51
CA GLU A 88 7.87 15.60 -5.06
C GLU A 88 6.50 15.10 -4.60
N ILE A 89 5.44 15.42 -5.34
CA ILE A 89 4.08 14.93 -5.08
C ILE A 89 4.04 13.40 -5.16
N ASP A 90 4.68 12.80 -6.16
CA ASP A 90 4.68 11.34 -6.32
C ASP A 90 5.50 10.65 -5.22
N ASP A 91 6.65 11.20 -4.83
CA ASP A 91 7.42 10.75 -3.68
C ASP A 91 6.60 10.82 -2.37
N LEU A 92 5.82 11.91 -2.20
CA LEU A 92 4.93 12.06 -1.05
C LEU A 92 3.77 11.07 -1.08
N LYS A 93 3.14 10.84 -2.24
CA LYS A 93 2.09 9.82 -2.41
C LYS A 93 2.64 8.43 -2.03
N ILE A 94 3.85 8.10 -2.45
CA ILE A 94 4.53 6.84 -2.08
C ILE A 94 4.71 6.76 -0.57
N LYS A 95 5.22 7.81 0.08
CA LYS A 95 5.37 7.86 1.55
C LYS A 95 4.03 7.66 2.27
N VAL A 96 2.96 8.30 1.80
CA VAL A 96 1.60 8.14 2.35
C VAL A 96 1.12 6.70 2.21
N GLN A 97 1.32 6.08 1.04
CA GLN A 97 0.97 4.67 0.82
C GLN A 97 1.77 3.71 1.71
N ASP A 98 3.07 3.93 1.87
CA ASP A 98 3.92 3.15 2.76
C ASP A 98 3.46 3.22 4.22
N LEU A 99 3.05 4.41 4.68
CA LEU A 99 2.46 4.61 6.00
C LEU A 99 1.11 3.87 6.12
N MET A 100 0.23 3.95 5.12
CA MET A 100 -1.03 3.20 5.11
C MET A 100 -0.82 1.67 5.07
N GLY A 101 0.20 1.19 4.34
CA GLY A 101 0.56 -0.23 4.23
C GLY A 101 1.21 -0.81 5.49
N LYS A 102 2.03 -0.01 6.19
CA LYS A 102 2.64 -0.39 7.49
C LYS A 102 1.60 -0.57 8.60
N PHE A 103 0.50 0.20 8.55
CA PHE A 103 -0.57 0.17 9.54
C PHE A 103 -1.89 -0.39 8.98
N LYS A 104 -1.89 -1.58 8.37
CA LYS A 104 -3.14 -2.36 8.32
C LYS A 104 -3.56 -2.62 9.76
N LYS A 105 -4.62 -1.93 10.23
CA LYS A 105 -5.20 -2.08 11.56
C LYS A 105 -5.21 -3.57 11.91
N PRO A 106 -4.45 -4.03 12.93
CA PRO A 106 -4.46 -5.43 13.31
C PRO A 106 -5.91 -5.81 13.54
N VAL A 107 -6.43 -6.82 12.84
CA VAL A 107 -7.81 -7.26 13.06
C VAL A 107 -7.96 -7.50 14.55
N LEU A 108 -8.78 -6.67 15.22
CA LEU A 108 -8.99 -6.76 16.66
C LEU A 108 -9.41 -8.20 16.94
N ARG A 109 -8.52 -8.96 17.55
CA ARG A 109 -8.78 -10.36 17.86
C ARG A 109 -9.78 -10.34 19.00
N LYS A 110 -10.98 -10.87 18.76
CA LYS A 110 -11.87 -11.25 19.86
C LYS A 110 -11.25 -12.47 20.54
N VAL A 111 -10.36 -12.22 21.48
CA VAL A 111 -9.74 -13.26 22.29
C VAL A 111 -10.83 -13.76 23.24
N ARG A 112 -11.30 -14.99 23.01
CA ARG A 112 -12.02 -15.73 24.06
C ARG A 112 -10.99 -16.16 25.11
N MET A 113 -11.41 -16.21 26.39
CA MET A 113 -10.53 -16.54 27.53
C MET A 113 -9.62 -17.73 27.20
N SER A 114 -8.36 -17.69 27.68
CA SER A 114 -7.42 -18.80 27.50
C SER A 114 -7.94 -20.05 28.22
N ALA A 115 -7.53 -21.22 27.72
CA ALA A 115 -7.88 -22.51 28.36
C ALA A 115 -7.49 -22.52 29.84
N ASP A 116 -6.32 -21.99 30.19
CA ASP A 116 -5.85 -21.89 31.58
C ASP A 116 -6.70 -20.93 32.43
N ALA A 117 -7.17 -19.82 31.85
CA ALA A 117 -8.07 -18.89 32.55
C ALA A 117 -9.47 -19.51 32.77
N MET A 118 -9.96 -20.29 31.82
CA MET A 118 -11.24 -21.03 31.99
C MET A 118 -11.10 -22.18 32.99
N LEU A 119 -10.01 -22.97 32.93
CA LEU A 119 -9.78 -24.07 33.86
C LEU A 119 -9.59 -23.58 35.29
N LYS A 120 -8.83 -22.50 35.49
CA LYS A 120 -8.67 -21.87 36.81
C LYS A 120 -9.99 -21.33 37.35
N ALA A 121 -10.86 -20.80 36.49
CA ALA A 121 -12.18 -20.30 36.88
C ALA A 121 -13.18 -21.42 37.22
N LEU A 122 -13.11 -22.58 36.52
CA LEU A 122 -14.05 -23.70 36.71
C LEU A 122 -13.61 -24.72 37.78
N LEU A 123 -12.31 -24.94 37.94
CA LEU A 123 -11.76 -26.00 38.79
C LEU A 123 -10.99 -25.47 40.02
N GLY A 124 -10.89 -24.15 40.17
CA GLY A 124 -10.16 -23.51 41.27
C GLY A 124 -8.66 -23.84 41.27
N SER A 125 -8.03 -23.77 42.45
CA SER A 125 -6.58 -24.00 42.62
C SER A 125 -6.15 -25.47 42.52
N LYS A 126 -7.08 -26.43 42.47
CA LYS A 126 -6.76 -27.87 42.53
C LYS A 126 -6.13 -28.41 41.23
N HIS A 127 -6.37 -27.76 40.10
CA HIS A 127 -5.80 -28.16 38.80
C HIS A 127 -5.17 -26.97 38.06
N THR A 128 -4.17 -26.35 38.67
CA THR A 128 -3.26 -25.44 37.96
C THR A 128 -2.17 -26.25 37.25
N VAL A 129 -2.53 -26.90 36.14
CA VAL A 129 -1.54 -27.51 35.25
C VAL A 129 -0.99 -26.38 34.38
N ASN A 130 0.19 -25.85 34.73
CA ASN A 130 0.87 -24.89 33.85
C ASN A 130 1.27 -25.64 32.56
N MET A 131 0.51 -25.46 31.48
CA MET A 131 0.72 -26.13 30.20
C MET A 131 1.91 -25.56 29.40
N ASP A 132 2.90 -24.98 30.09
CA ASP A 132 4.16 -24.63 29.49
C ASP A 132 4.86 -25.92 29.03
N LEU A 133 4.95 -26.09 27.71
CA LEU A 133 5.67 -27.18 27.03
C LEU A 133 7.13 -27.37 27.53
N ARG A 134 7.66 -26.39 28.26
CA ARG A 134 9.01 -26.38 28.82
C ARG A 134 9.13 -27.08 30.18
N ALA A 135 8.03 -27.20 30.94
CA ALA A 135 8.05 -27.75 32.30
C ALA A 135 8.05 -29.29 32.33
N ASN A 136 7.60 -29.96 31.28
CA ASN A 136 7.53 -31.42 31.19
C ASN A 136 8.71 -32.09 30.47
N LEU A 137 9.75 -31.34 30.12
CA LEU A 137 10.98 -31.93 29.57
C LEU A 137 11.82 -32.48 30.74
N LYS A 138 11.90 -33.81 30.85
CA LYS A 138 12.79 -34.50 31.81
C LYS A 138 14.23 -34.01 31.61
N GLN A 139 14.84 -33.45 32.65
CA GLN A 139 16.30 -33.31 32.72
C GLN A 139 16.89 -34.71 32.91
N VAL A 140 17.35 -35.32 31.82
CA VAL A 140 18.09 -36.58 31.87
C VAL A 140 19.53 -36.25 32.27
N LYS A 141 19.95 -36.71 33.46
CA LYS A 141 21.38 -36.84 33.79
C LYS A 141 22.01 -37.80 32.79
N LYS A 142 23.05 -37.33 32.13
CA LYS A 142 23.75 -38.01 31.04
C LYS A 142 24.56 -39.18 31.62
N GLU A 143 23.99 -40.38 31.58
CA GLU A 143 24.75 -41.62 31.71
C GLU A 143 24.75 -42.31 30.35
N VAL A 144 25.96 -42.51 29.83
CA VAL A 144 26.23 -43.08 28.51
C VAL A 144 26.05 -44.58 28.59
N LYS A 145 25.07 -45.12 27.88
CA LYS A 145 25.07 -46.52 27.45
C LYS A 145 24.41 -46.60 26.08
N GLU A 146 25.23 -46.86 25.07
CA GLU A 146 24.81 -47.12 23.69
C GLU A 146 24.22 -48.53 23.61
N GLU A 147 22.93 -48.62 23.31
CA GLU A 147 22.36 -49.81 22.70
C GLU A 147 21.53 -49.39 21.48
N ILE A 148 21.91 -49.96 20.34
CA ILE A 148 21.40 -49.66 19.00
C ILE A 148 20.12 -50.48 18.79
N HIS A 149 18.96 -49.83 18.83
CA HIS A 149 17.72 -50.41 18.31
C HIS A 149 17.34 -49.68 17.02
N GLN A 150 17.41 -50.39 15.89
CA GLN A 150 17.05 -49.88 14.56
C GLN A 150 15.55 -50.04 14.32
N ASP A 151 14.82 -48.93 14.25
CA ASP A 151 13.47 -48.85 13.68
C ASP A 151 13.54 -48.65 12.15
N PRO A 152 12.92 -49.50 11.31
CA PRO A 152 13.04 -49.44 9.85
C PRO A 152 12.21 -48.33 9.18
N ALA A 153 11.41 -47.56 9.92
CA ALA A 153 10.54 -46.50 9.37
C ALA A 153 11.19 -45.09 9.29
N ALA A 154 12.40 -44.91 9.84
CA ALA A 154 13.12 -43.63 9.80
C ALA A 154 14.07 -43.47 8.60
N ASN A 155 14.17 -44.49 7.73
CA ASN A 155 15.17 -44.56 6.66
C ASN A 155 14.77 -43.92 5.32
N MET A 156 13.64 -43.22 5.24
CA MET A 156 13.26 -42.47 4.02
C MET A 156 13.43 -40.94 4.13
N ALA A 157 13.88 -40.41 5.28
CA ALA A 157 14.09 -38.97 5.49
C ALA A 157 15.57 -38.57 5.69
N THR A 158 16.49 -39.53 5.57
CA THR A 158 17.93 -39.34 5.82
C THR A 158 18.75 -39.18 4.53
N GLU A 159 18.12 -39.10 3.36
CA GLU A 159 18.81 -38.60 2.17
C GLU A 159 18.90 -37.05 2.18
N LYS A 160 20.14 -36.57 2.35
CA LYS A 160 20.69 -35.35 1.73
C LYS A 160 20.17 -33.99 2.22
N ARG A 161 20.06 -33.75 3.53
CA ARG A 161 19.97 -32.37 4.05
C ARG A 161 21.35 -31.86 4.49
N LEU A 162 21.99 -31.05 3.64
CA LEU A 162 23.27 -30.39 3.94
C LEU A 162 23.23 -29.69 5.32
N SER A 163 24.26 -29.92 6.13
CA SER A 163 24.44 -29.25 7.42
C SER A 163 24.41 -27.73 7.26
N ALA A 164 23.83 -27.02 8.23
CA ALA A 164 23.78 -25.55 8.24
C ALA A 164 25.17 -24.92 8.08
N ARG A 165 26.20 -25.53 8.68
CA ARG A 165 27.60 -25.13 8.54
C ARG A 165 28.05 -25.22 7.08
N ARG A 166 27.76 -26.34 6.40
CA ARG A 166 28.12 -26.53 4.99
C ARG A 166 27.38 -25.55 4.07
N LYS A 167 26.10 -25.26 4.33
CA LYS A 167 25.34 -24.25 3.58
C LYS A 167 25.93 -22.85 3.74
N HIS A 168 26.34 -22.47 4.95
CA HIS A 168 26.97 -21.19 5.20
C HIS A 168 28.32 -21.08 4.49
N THR A 169 29.17 -22.11 4.59
CA THR A 169 30.45 -22.16 3.87
C THR A 169 30.26 -22.04 2.36
N LEU A 170 29.31 -22.78 1.77
CA LEU A 170 29.00 -22.68 0.34
C LEU A 170 28.54 -21.28 -0.05
N LYS A 171 27.63 -20.65 0.72
CA LYS A 171 27.22 -19.26 0.46
C LYS A 171 28.39 -18.29 0.53
N SER A 172 29.27 -18.44 1.51
CA SER A 172 30.47 -17.62 1.65
C SER A 172 31.38 -17.77 0.43
N CYS A 173 31.66 -19.00 -0.01
CA CYS A 173 32.46 -19.25 -1.21
C CYS A 173 31.80 -18.66 -2.46
N MET A 174 30.48 -18.81 -2.62
CA MET A 174 29.75 -18.21 -3.75
C MET A 174 29.84 -16.68 -3.75
N LEU A 175 29.74 -16.03 -2.58
CA LEU A 175 29.89 -14.58 -2.47
C LEU A 175 31.31 -14.12 -2.81
N VAL A 176 32.33 -14.85 -2.36
CA VAL A 176 33.73 -14.55 -2.71
C VAL A 176 33.93 -14.64 -4.23
N VAL A 177 33.44 -15.71 -4.86
CA VAL A 177 33.52 -15.86 -6.32
C VAL A 177 32.74 -14.75 -7.03
N ALA A 178 31.54 -14.41 -6.55
CA ALA A 178 30.72 -13.36 -7.14
C ALA A 178 31.41 -11.99 -7.08
N ASN A 179 32.05 -11.65 -5.95
CA ASN A 179 32.81 -10.41 -5.81
C ASN A 179 34.00 -10.39 -6.77
N ASN A 180 34.79 -11.47 -6.83
CA ASN A 180 35.93 -11.53 -7.75
C ASN A 180 35.51 -11.37 -9.22
N LEU A 181 34.36 -11.95 -9.61
CA LEU A 181 33.81 -11.79 -10.96
C LEU A 181 33.33 -10.35 -11.21
N LEU A 182 32.72 -9.72 -10.20
CA LEU A 182 32.28 -8.32 -10.28
C LEU A 182 33.47 -7.37 -10.45
N ASP A 183 34.55 -7.61 -9.70
CA ASP A 183 35.78 -6.82 -9.79
C ASP A 183 36.46 -7.00 -11.16
N ALA A 184 36.53 -8.24 -11.67
CA ALA A 184 37.05 -8.52 -13.00
C ALA A 184 36.20 -7.89 -14.12
N GLU A 185 34.87 -7.91 -14.00
CA GLU A 185 33.98 -7.21 -14.93
C GLU A 185 34.19 -5.70 -14.88
N ALA A 186 34.41 -5.13 -13.68
CA ALA A 186 34.70 -3.70 -13.52
C ALA A 186 36.01 -3.30 -14.20
N THR A 187 37.07 -4.11 -14.10
CA THR A 187 38.33 -3.85 -14.81
C THR A 187 38.15 -3.93 -16.33
N VAL A 188 37.43 -4.95 -16.83
CA VAL A 188 37.17 -5.07 -18.27
C VAL A 188 36.39 -3.86 -18.80
N LYS A 189 35.36 -3.40 -18.08
CA LYS A 189 34.60 -2.20 -18.46
C LYS A 189 35.43 -0.92 -18.41
N ALA A 190 36.37 -0.81 -17.48
CA ALA A 190 37.29 0.33 -17.43
C ALA A 190 38.21 0.34 -18.66
N ASP A 191 38.77 -0.80 -19.02
CA ASP A 191 39.63 -0.95 -20.20
C ASP A 191 38.86 -0.70 -21.51
N GLU A 192 37.63 -1.20 -21.62
CA GLU A 192 36.74 -0.93 -22.76
C GLU A 192 36.42 0.55 -22.89
N ARG A 193 36.15 1.24 -21.76
CA ARG A 193 35.93 2.69 -21.74
C ARG A 193 37.18 3.45 -22.19
N GLU A 194 38.36 3.07 -21.72
CA GLU A 194 39.62 3.70 -22.11
C GLU A 194 39.88 3.54 -23.61
N LYS A 195 39.70 2.33 -24.15
CA LYS A 195 39.81 2.05 -25.59
C LYS A 195 38.82 2.87 -26.41
N PHE A 196 37.56 2.93 -25.97
CA PHE A 196 36.52 3.71 -26.64
C PHE A 196 36.86 5.21 -26.66
N LEU A 197 37.34 5.76 -25.53
CA LEU A 197 37.75 7.16 -25.45
C LEU A 197 38.99 7.45 -26.29
N ALA A 198 39.96 6.54 -26.35
CA ALA A 198 41.14 6.69 -27.19
C ALA A 198 40.80 6.69 -28.69
N GLU A 199 39.79 5.92 -29.11
CA GLU A 199 39.29 5.92 -30.49
C GLU A 199 38.46 7.17 -30.81
N LYS A 200 37.57 7.58 -29.91
CA LYS A 200 36.63 8.70 -30.13
C LYS A 200 37.24 10.08 -29.92
N CYS A 201 38.19 10.18 -29.00
CA CYS A 201 38.89 11.41 -28.66
C CYS A 201 40.39 11.10 -28.57
N PRO A 202 41.06 10.90 -29.72
CA PRO A 202 42.50 10.71 -29.73
C PRO A 202 43.20 11.96 -29.17
N SER A 203 44.43 11.78 -28.68
CA SER A 203 45.23 12.91 -28.18
C SER A 203 45.43 13.93 -29.29
N VAL A 204 45.07 15.19 -29.01
CA VAL A 204 45.19 16.29 -29.97
C VAL A 204 46.66 16.64 -30.16
N GLU A 205 47.15 16.58 -31.40
CA GLU A 205 48.46 17.10 -31.78
C GLU A 205 48.32 18.58 -32.17
N LEU A 206 49.09 19.45 -31.52
CA LEU A 206 49.02 20.88 -31.77
C LEU A 206 49.83 21.25 -33.02
N PRO A 207 49.22 21.83 -34.06
CA PRO A 207 49.94 22.31 -35.23
C PRO A 207 50.77 23.55 -34.91
N TYR A 208 51.83 23.76 -35.68
CA TYR A 208 52.77 24.87 -35.47
C TYR A 208 52.39 26.13 -36.28
N SER A 209 51.52 26.00 -37.29
CA SER A 209 51.03 27.12 -38.09
C SER A 209 49.76 27.72 -37.48
N LYS A 210 49.65 29.05 -37.54
CA LYS A 210 48.45 29.78 -37.09
C LYS A 210 47.20 29.35 -37.85
N ASP A 211 47.31 29.16 -39.17
CA ASP A 211 46.16 28.84 -40.01
C ASP A 211 45.66 27.41 -39.75
N GLU A 212 46.58 26.46 -39.57
CA GLU A 212 46.27 25.08 -39.19
C GLU A 212 45.65 25.01 -37.78
N LEU A 213 46.13 25.83 -36.84
CA LEU A 213 45.56 25.90 -35.50
C LEU A 213 44.13 26.46 -35.51
N MET A 214 43.88 27.50 -36.30
CA MET A 214 42.52 28.06 -36.44
C MET A 214 41.55 27.03 -37.04
N GLU A 215 42.00 26.23 -37.99
CA GLU A 215 41.18 25.18 -38.59
C GLU A 215 40.89 24.04 -37.60
N LEU A 216 41.90 23.58 -36.86
CA LEU A 216 41.72 22.59 -35.80
C LEU A 216 40.73 23.07 -34.72
N CYS A 217 40.80 24.34 -34.30
CA CYS A 217 39.86 24.90 -33.33
C CYS A 217 38.41 24.88 -33.83
N LYS A 218 38.18 25.15 -35.13
CA LYS A 218 36.84 25.06 -35.72
C LYS A 218 36.33 23.62 -35.75
N GLN A 219 37.17 22.68 -36.15
CA GLN A 219 36.83 21.26 -36.20
C GLN A 219 36.49 20.71 -34.82
N LEU A 220 37.27 21.06 -33.79
CA LEU A 220 36.99 20.66 -32.41
C LEU A 220 35.68 21.27 -31.89
N HIS A 221 35.38 22.52 -32.24
CA HIS A 221 34.13 23.15 -31.84
C HIS A 221 32.92 22.45 -32.44
N GLU A 222 32.95 22.15 -33.74
CA GLU A 222 31.89 21.40 -34.41
C GLU A 222 31.76 19.97 -33.84
N GLN A 223 32.88 19.31 -33.54
CA GLN A 223 32.88 17.99 -32.91
C GLN A 223 32.26 18.01 -31.50
N ILE A 224 32.47 19.09 -30.73
CA ILE A 224 31.86 19.28 -29.41
C ILE A 224 30.34 19.36 -29.55
N ASP A 225 29.84 20.19 -30.47
CA ASP A 225 28.39 20.37 -30.67
C ASP A 225 27.70 19.04 -31.01
N ILE A 226 28.28 18.27 -31.94
CA ILE A 226 27.79 16.93 -32.30
C ILE A 226 27.80 15.99 -31.09
N SER A 227 28.90 15.97 -30.34
CA SER A 227 29.05 15.10 -29.17
C SER A 227 28.07 15.46 -28.05
N GLU A 228 27.74 16.74 -27.87
CA GLU A 228 26.76 17.20 -26.89
C GLU A 228 25.34 16.78 -27.25
N GLU A 229 24.97 16.84 -28.53
CA GLU A 229 23.68 16.35 -29.02
C GLU A 229 23.53 14.83 -28.81
N GLU A 230 24.57 14.05 -29.15
CA GLU A 230 24.61 12.61 -28.90
C GLU A 230 24.48 12.29 -27.41
N ARG A 231 25.23 13.02 -26.56
CA ARG A 231 25.18 12.89 -25.09
C ARG A 231 23.77 13.16 -24.57
N TYR A 232 23.12 14.23 -25.04
CA TYR A 232 21.76 14.57 -24.66
C TYR A 232 20.76 13.47 -25.05
N CYS A 233 20.87 12.94 -26.27
CA CYS A 233 20.02 11.84 -26.75
C CYS A 233 20.18 10.57 -25.89
N ILE A 234 21.42 10.23 -25.51
CA ILE A 234 21.72 9.07 -24.66
C ILE A 234 21.18 9.30 -23.24
N GLU A 235 21.38 10.48 -22.67
CA GLU A 235 20.90 10.84 -21.33
C GLU A 235 19.37 10.79 -21.24
N PHE A 236 18.68 11.26 -22.28
CA PHE A 236 17.23 11.15 -22.37
C PHE A 236 16.75 9.69 -22.35
N LYS A 237 17.35 8.82 -23.18
CA LYS A 237 17.05 7.38 -23.20
C LYS A 237 17.34 6.71 -21.85
N LEU A 238 18.47 7.06 -21.21
CA LEU A 238 18.81 6.55 -19.88
C LEU A 238 17.75 6.94 -18.84
N ASN A 239 17.30 8.19 -18.85
CA ASN A 239 16.25 8.67 -17.95
C ASN A 239 14.92 7.93 -18.15
N MET A 240 14.54 7.61 -19.39
CA MET A 240 13.35 6.78 -19.65
C MET A 240 13.48 5.40 -18.99
N VAL A 241 14.62 4.73 -19.18
CA VAL A 241 14.87 3.40 -18.58
C VAL A 241 14.91 3.47 -17.05
N LEU A 242 15.55 4.50 -16.47
CA LEU A 242 15.59 4.69 -15.02
C LEU A 242 14.21 4.94 -14.42
N ASN A 243 13.35 5.70 -15.12
CA ASN A 243 11.97 5.90 -14.72
C ASN A 243 11.18 4.58 -14.78
N GLU A 244 11.35 3.78 -15.84
CA GLU A 244 10.70 2.46 -15.94
C GLU A 244 11.14 1.52 -14.81
N VAL A 245 12.45 1.47 -14.49
CA VAL A 245 12.96 0.68 -13.36
C VAL A 245 12.37 1.17 -12.03
N ARG A 246 12.19 2.49 -11.87
CA ARG A 246 11.54 3.07 -10.67
C ARG A 246 10.10 2.59 -10.58
N ASP A 247 9.33 2.68 -11.65
CA ASP A 247 7.93 2.25 -11.72
C ASP A 247 7.78 0.75 -11.46
N LEU A 248 8.66 -0.07 -12.04
CA LEU A 248 8.70 -1.52 -11.79
C LEU A 248 9.04 -1.83 -10.33
N ASN A 249 9.99 -1.13 -9.73
CA ASN A 249 10.32 -1.29 -8.31
C ASN A 249 9.12 -0.93 -7.42
N ILE A 250 8.37 0.13 -7.75
CA ILE A 250 7.13 0.49 -7.05
C ILE A 250 6.12 -0.65 -7.15
N LYS A 251 5.86 -1.17 -8.36
CA LYS A 251 4.95 -2.31 -8.57
C LYS A 251 5.37 -3.54 -7.75
N ILE A 252 6.67 -3.84 -7.68
CA ILE A 252 7.21 -4.95 -6.87
C ILE A 252 6.91 -4.72 -5.37
N VAL A 253 7.13 -3.50 -4.88
CA VAL A 253 6.87 -3.15 -3.48
C VAL A 253 5.37 -3.24 -3.16
N ASP A 254 4.50 -2.74 -4.05
CA ASP A 254 3.05 -2.82 -3.92
C ASP A 254 2.54 -4.26 -3.86
N LEU A 255 3.05 -5.12 -4.73
CA LEU A 255 2.73 -6.55 -4.72
C LEU A 255 3.22 -7.21 -3.42
N ARG A 256 4.42 -6.86 -2.95
CA ARG A 256 4.97 -7.35 -1.67
C ARG A 256 4.15 -6.86 -0.46
N GLY A 257 3.61 -5.64 -0.51
CA GLY A 257 2.76 -5.04 0.53
C GLY A 257 1.31 -5.55 0.54
N LYS A 258 0.73 -5.80 -0.64
CA LYS A 258 -0.60 -6.44 -0.79
C LYS A 258 -0.62 -7.87 -0.26
N PHE A 259 0.47 -8.62 -0.45
CA PHE A 259 0.58 -10.04 -0.06
C PHE A 259 1.64 -10.30 1.03
N LYS A 260 1.57 -9.61 2.17
CA LYS A 260 2.22 -10.15 3.38
C LYS A 260 1.48 -11.44 3.73
N ARG A 261 2.08 -12.62 3.44
CA ARG A 261 1.51 -13.95 3.76
C ARG A 261 0.85 -13.85 5.14
N PRO A 262 -0.49 -13.98 5.25
CA PRO A 262 -1.13 -14.02 6.55
C PRO A 262 -0.42 -15.12 7.33
N ARG A 263 0.18 -14.79 8.48
CA ARG A 263 0.79 -15.80 9.34
C ARG A 263 -0.31 -16.84 9.58
N LEU A 264 -0.16 -18.04 9.03
CA LEU A 264 -1.11 -19.13 9.23
C LEU A 264 -1.34 -19.22 10.73
N LYS A 265 -2.59 -18.98 11.15
CA LYS A 265 -2.95 -19.06 12.56
C LYS A 265 -2.70 -20.52 12.96
N LYS A 266 -1.73 -20.75 13.86
CA LYS A 266 -1.68 -22.00 14.61
C LYS A 266 -2.94 -22.02 15.47
N VAL A 267 -4.00 -22.65 14.96
CA VAL A 267 -5.18 -22.94 15.75
C VAL A 267 -4.74 -24.03 16.72
N ARG A 268 -4.57 -23.66 18.00
CA ARG A 268 -4.56 -24.69 19.05
C ARG A 268 -5.96 -25.29 19.08
N MET A 269 -6.04 -26.61 19.27
CA MET A 269 -7.30 -27.38 19.26
C MET A 269 -8.41 -26.64 20.03
N SER A 270 -9.64 -26.67 19.48
CA SER A 270 -10.80 -26.07 20.15
C SER A 270 -10.99 -26.67 21.54
N ALA A 271 -11.55 -25.89 22.47
CA ALA A 271 -11.85 -26.35 23.81
C ALA A 271 -12.67 -27.66 23.79
N ASP A 272 -13.64 -27.76 22.88
CA ASP A 272 -14.46 -28.97 22.71
C ASP A 272 -13.65 -30.17 22.19
N ALA A 273 -12.71 -29.96 21.27
CA ALA A 273 -11.86 -31.04 20.78
C ALA A 273 -10.86 -31.52 21.86
N MET A 274 -10.41 -30.61 22.73
CA MET A 274 -9.53 -30.94 23.85
C MET A 274 -10.30 -31.63 25.00
N LEU A 275 -11.51 -31.16 25.34
CA LEU A 275 -12.35 -31.79 26.36
C LEU A 275 -12.80 -33.19 25.94
N LYS A 276 -13.20 -33.36 24.67
CA LYS A 276 -13.55 -34.67 24.12
C LYS A 276 -12.36 -35.64 24.13
N ALA A 277 -11.14 -35.14 23.93
CA ALA A 277 -9.92 -35.96 23.97
C ALA A 277 -9.49 -36.33 25.41
N LEU A 278 -9.69 -35.46 26.39
CA LEU A 278 -9.24 -35.69 27.78
C LEU A 278 -10.29 -36.36 28.68
N LEU A 279 -11.58 -36.13 28.45
CA LEU A 279 -12.67 -36.58 29.32
C LEU A 279 -13.60 -37.61 28.64
N GLY A 280 -13.31 -37.99 27.39
CA GLY A 280 -14.11 -38.94 26.62
C GLY A 280 -15.54 -38.44 26.33
N SER A 281 -16.45 -39.35 25.99
CA SER A 281 -17.85 -39.03 25.63
C SER A 281 -18.70 -38.53 26.81
N LYS A 282 -18.21 -38.64 28.04
CA LYS A 282 -19.00 -38.38 29.26
C LYS A 282 -19.19 -36.89 29.56
N HIS A 283 -18.31 -36.02 29.04
CA HIS A 283 -18.37 -34.57 29.21
C HIS A 283 -18.39 -33.82 27.87
N THR A 284 -19.20 -34.26 26.92
CA THR A 284 -19.53 -33.46 25.74
C THR A 284 -20.62 -32.45 26.08
N VAL A 285 -20.24 -31.35 26.72
CA VAL A 285 -21.13 -30.19 26.85
C VAL A 285 -21.09 -29.47 25.52
N ASN A 286 -22.11 -29.67 24.67
CA ASN A 286 -22.22 -28.89 23.45
C ASN A 286 -22.49 -27.42 23.84
N MET A 287 -21.46 -26.58 23.76
CA MET A 287 -21.51 -25.15 24.10
C MET A 287 -22.21 -24.30 23.03
N ASP A 288 -23.00 -24.92 22.15
CA ASP A 288 -23.91 -24.22 21.26
C ASP A 288 -24.85 -23.34 22.10
N LEU A 289 -24.85 -22.03 21.81
CA LEU A 289 -25.77 -21.05 22.43
C LEU A 289 -27.26 -21.45 22.31
N ARG A 290 -27.58 -22.37 21.38
CA ARG A 290 -28.92 -22.94 21.18
C ARG A 290 -29.29 -24.03 22.19
N ALA A 291 -28.34 -24.75 22.77
CA ALA A 291 -28.63 -25.92 23.61
C ALA A 291 -29.18 -25.56 25.00
N ASN A 292 -28.95 -24.33 25.48
CA ASN A 292 -29.42 -23.85 26.78
C ASN A 292 -30.70 -22.98 26.70
N LEU A 293 -31.29 -22.83 25.51
CA LEU A 293 -32.62 -22.23 25.41
C LEU A 293 -33.65 -23.30 25.77
N LYS A 294 -34.43 -23.06 26.85
CA LYS A 294 -35.51 -23.95 27.25
C LYS A 294 -36.46 -24.17 26.06
N GLN A 295 -36.46 -25.38 25.50
CA GLN A 295 -37.57 -25.83 24.66
C GLN A 295 -38.80 -25.94 25.55
N VAL A 296 -39.76 -25.05 25.37
CA VAL A 296 -41.11 -25.26 25.90
C VAL A 296 -41.66 -26.47 25.15
N LYS A 297 -41.69 -27.64 25.81
CA LYS A 297 -42.47 -28.78 25.35
C LYS A 297 -43.91 -28.31 25.29
N LYS A 298 -44.48 -28.26 24.10
CA LYS A 298 -45.93 -28.14 23.92
C LYS A 298 -46.51 -29.52 24.23
N GLU A 299 -46.68 -29.82 25.51
CA GLU A 299 -47.47 -30.96 25.94
C GLU A 299 -48.93 -30.63 25.63
N VAL A 300 -49.43 -31.19 24.54
CA VAL A 300 -50.86 -31.18 24.22
C VAL A 300 -51.48 -32.31 25.02
N LYS A 301 -52.00 -32.01 26.22
CA LYS A 301 -53.30 -32.49 26.74
C LYS A 301 -53.52 -32.14 28.22
N GLU A 302 -54.75 -31.72 28.48
CA GLU A 302 -55.47 -31.72 29.77
C GLU A 302 -55.29 -30.55 30.75
N GLU A 303 -55.21 -29.30 30.28
CA GLU A 303 -55.47 -28.12 31.15
C GLU A 303 -56.38 -27.05 30.50
N ASP A 304 -57.29 -27.45 29.58
CA ASP A 304 -58.27 -26.54 28.95
C ASP A 304 -59.38 -26.04 29.92
N LYS A 305 -59.31 -26.39 31.20
CA LYS A 305 -60.28 -25.99 32.24
C LYS A 305 -59.85 -24.78 33.08
N GLN A 306 -58.59 -24.34 33.01
CA GLN A 306 -58.09 -23.20 33.83
C GLN A 306 -57.90 -21.89 33.04
N LEU A 307 -58.09 -21.89 31.72
CA LEU A 307 -57.95 -20.69 30.88
C LEU A 307 -59.16 -19.73 30.88
N ARG A 308 -60.23 -20.03 31.63
CA ARG A 308 -61.41 -19.15 31.76
C ARG A 308 -61.30 -18.07 32.84
N ASP A 309 -60.29 -18.11 33.71
CA ASP A 309 -60.19 -17.21 34.88
C ASP A 309 -59.12 -16.10 34.77
N VAL A 310 -58.53 -15.87 33.60
CA VAL A 310 -57.68 -14.67 33.38
C VAL A 310 -58.56 -13.57 32.79
N GLY A 311 -59.23 -12.86 33.70
CA GLY A 311 -60.18 -11.79 33.44
C GLY A 311 -59.71 -10.73 32.44
N ASP A 312 -60.62 -10.42 31.53
CA ASP A 312 -60.52 -9.36 30.53
C ASP A 312 -60.45 -7.99 31.21
N TRP A 313 -59.27 -7.35 31.19
CA TRP A 313 -59.03 -6.01 31.76
C TRP A 313 -59.31 -4.88 30.78
N ARG A 314 -60.34 -5.01 29.93
CA ARG A 314 -60.95 -3.83 29.30
C ARG A 314 -61.85 -3.10 30.30
N LYS A 315 -61.22 -2.34 31.19
CA LYS A 315 -61.88 -1.26 31.91
C LYS A 315 -62.31 -0.18 30.91
N ASN A 316 -63.61 0.08 30.93
CA ASN A 316 -64.35 1.14 30.26
C ASN A 316 -63.59 2.48 30.32
N ILE A 317 -63.16 3.00 29.17
CA ILE A 317 -62.77 4.42 29.02
C ILE A 317 -63.90 5.05 28.20
N GLU A 318 -64.77 5.80 28.89
CA GLU A 318 -65.77 6.65 28.26
C GLU A 318 -65.06 7.85 27.61
N ASP A 319 -64.83 7.79 26.30
CA ASP A 319 -64.52 8.97 25.50
C ASP A 319 -65.80 9.81 25.34
N LYS A 320 -66.00 10.75 26.26
CA LYS A 320 -66.95 11.84 26.08
C LYS A 320 -66.46 12.74 24.95
N SER A 321 -67.00 12.53 23.76
CA SER A 321 -66.90 13.46 22.63
C SER A 321 -68.21 14.23 22.48
N ASP A 322 -68.09 15.55 22.58
CA ASP A 322 -69.15 16.56 22.56
C ASP A 322 -70.10 16.50 21.36
N ARG A 323 -71.42 16.55 21.66
CA ARG A 323 -72.43 17.55 21.23
C ARG A 323 -73.81 16.92 21.14
N LYS A 324 -74.77 17.43 21.93
CA LYS A 324 -76.18 17.59 21.52
C LYS A 324 -76.90 18.51 22.51
N LYS A 325 -77.29 19.69 22.02
CA LYS A 325 -78.34 20.53 22.62
C LYS A 325 -79.66 19.76 22.54
N MET A 326 -80.42 19.70 23.63
CA MET A 326 -81.88 19.73 23.60
C MET A 326 -82.38 20.38 24.90
N PHE A 327 -83.41 21.21 24.75
CA PHE A 327 -84.03 22.07 25.73
C PHE A 327 -84.80 21.29 26.81
N ASP A 328 -84.75 21.77 28.06
CA ASP A 328 -85.67 21.38 29.14
C ASP A 328 -87.02 22.08 28.97
N SER A 329 -88.09 21.40 29.37
CA SER A 329 -89.32 22.01 29.90
C SER A 329 -89.45 21.63 31.36
#